data_AF-A0AAV0LKM1-F1
#
_entry.id   AF-A0AAV0LKM1-F1
#
_cell.length_a   1.000
_cell.length_b   1.000
_cell.length_c   1.000
_cell.angle_alpha   90.00
_cell.angle_beta   90.00
_cell.angle_gamma   90.00
#
_symmetry.space_group_name_H-M   'P 1'
#
loop_
_entity.id
_entity.type
_entity.pdbx_description
1 polymer ?
#
loop_
_entity_poly.entity_id
_entity_poly.type
_entity_poly.pdbx_seq_one_letter_code
_entity_poly.pdbx_strand_id
1 'polypeptide(L)' 'KQKLVPRRRVLSRSADLAEDYRITSDNVLHLVLKLSDLNLITVRTTCGQEIEFLVDRYRNVISLKHHIFQEGKGFPSQRA' A
#
# COMPACT_ATOMS: atom_id res chain seq x y z
N LYS A 1 0.41 -4.65 5.69
CA LYS A 1 -0.34 -4.18 6.89
C LYS A 1 0.50 -3.19 7.70
N GLN A 2 0.28 -1.90 7.41
CA GLN A 2 0.91 -0.78 8.11
C GLN A 2 0.52 -0.75 9.60
N LYS A 3 1.44 -0.34 10.48
CA LYS A 3 1.21 -0.14 11.91
C LYS A 3 1.62 1.27 12.31
N LEU A 4 0.82 1.89 13.18
CA LEU A 4 1.14 3.17 13.82
C LEU A 4 1.54 2.91 15.26
N VAL A 5 2.65 3.51 15.68
CA VAL A 5 3.24 3.28 17.00
C VAL A 5 3.56 4.60 17.71
N PRO A 6 2.58 5.24 18.38
CA PRO A 6 2.86 6.33 19.31
C PRO A 6 3.49 5.78 20.60
N ARG A 7 4.56 6.41 21.10
CA ARG A 7 5.13 6.16 22.44
C ARG A 7 5.27 4.67 22.81
N ARG A 8 5.61 3.83 21.82
CA ARG A 8 5.78 2.35 21.92
C ARG A 8 4.50 1.50 22.03
N ARG A 9 3.30 2.08 21.87
CA ARG A 9 2.03 1.32 21.78
C ARG A 9 1.58 1.23 20.34
N VAL A 10 1.13 0.06 19.89
CA VAL A 10 0.57 -0.11 18.54
C VAL A 10 -0.90 0.28 18.58
N LEU A 11 -1.33 1.13 17.65
CA LEU A 11 -2.75 1.47 17.50
C LEU A 11 -3.53 0.29 16.92
N SER A 12 -4.70 0.02 17.48
CA SER A 12 -5.66 -0.87 16.84
C SER A 12 -6.24 -0.20 15.59
N ARG A 13 -6.75 -1.03 14.66
CA ARG A 13 -7.52 -0.55 13.49
C ARG A 13 -9.02 -0.73 13.68
N SER A 14 -9.46 -0.85 14.94
CA SER A 14 -10.86 -0.65 15.35
C SER A 14 -11.23 0.82 15.22
N ALA A 15 -12.53 1.10 15.14
CA ALA A 15 -13.07 2.45 15.09
C ALA A 15 -13.02 3.15 16.48
N ASP A 16 -11.94 2.94 17.23
CA ASP A 16 -11.71 3.59 18.52
C ASP A 16 -11.27 5.03 18.30
N LEU A 17 -11.56 5.91 19.26
CA LEU A 17 -11.19 7.32 19.14
C LEU A 17 -9.68 7.48 19.39
N ALA A 18 -9.05 8.44 18.73
CA ALA A 18 -7.64 8.77 18.97
C ALA A 18 -7.38 9.20 20.43
N GLU A 19 -8.40 9.75 21.09
CA GLU A 19 -8.40 10.14 22.50
C GLU A 19 -8.23 8.94 23.45
N ASP A 20 -8.74 7.75 23.09
CA ASP A 20 -8.59 6.53 23.88
C ASP A 20 -7.10 6.11 23.99
N TYR A 21 -6.29 6.52 23.02
CA TYR A 21 -4.85 6.34 23.00
C TYR A 21 -4.08 7.53 23.57
N ARG A 22 -4.79 8.55 24.07
CA ARG A 22 -4.26 9.81 24.61
C ARG A 22 -3.33 10.50 23.62
N ILE A 23 -3.70 10.46 22.34
CA ILE A 23 -2.95 11.12 21.27
C ILE A 23 -3.27 12.61 21.31
N THR A 24 -2.24 13.43 21.43
CA THR A 24 -2.26 14.89 21.39
C THR A 24 -1.56 15.41 20.13
N SER A 25 -1.78 16.68 19.78
CA SER A 25 -1.25 17.28 18.54
C SER A 25 0.28 17.32 18.46
N ASP A 26 0.97 17.28 19.60
CA ASP A 26 2.42 17.24 19.71
C ASP A 26 3.01 15.82 19.62
N ASN A 27 2.18 14.78 19.51
CA ASN A 27 2.67 13.41 19.45
C ASN A 27 3.19 13.02 18.07
N VAL A 28 4.36 12.35 18.07
CA VAL A 28 4.94 11.73 16.88
C VAL A 28 4.42 10.31 16.71
N LEU A 29 3.91 10.00 15.51
CA LEU A 29 3.46 8.67 15.12
C LEU A 29 4.52 8.00 14.23
N HIS A 30 5.09 6.89 14.70
CA HIS A 30 5.97 6.09 13.88
C HIS A 30 5.15 5.17 12.97
N LEU A 31 5.32 5.31 11.65
CA LEU A 31 4.77 4.40 10.65
C LEU A 31 5.72 3.22 10.42
N VAL A 32 5.27 2.03 10.76
CA VAL A 32 6.03 0.79 10.53
C VAL A 32 5.44 0.04 9.35
N LEU A 33 6.27 -0.18 8.33
CA LEU A 33 5.98 -0.98 7.15
C LEU A 33 6.79 -2.27 7.23
N LYS A 34 6.15 -3.41 6.97
CA LYS A 34 6.86 -4.69 6.83
C LYS A 34 7.02 -5.01 5.35
N LEU A 35 8.25 -5.28 4.93
CA LEU A 35 8.52 -5.74 3.57
C LEU A 35 7.82 -7.07 3.26
N SER A 36 7.61 -7.94 4.26
CA SER A 36 6.83 -9.17 4.12
C SER A 36 5.37 -8.95 3.72
N ASP A 37 4.86 -7.75 3.92
CA ASP A 37 3.49 -7.39 3.56
C ASP A 37 3.40 -6.84 2.13
N LEU A 38 4.56 -6.66 1.47
CA LEU A 38 4.69 -6.30 0.08
C LEU A 38 5.02 -7.57 -0.71
N ASN A 39 4.39 -7.72 -1.86
CA ASN A 39 4.70 -8.76 -2.83
C ASN A 39 5.28 -8.06 -4.07
N LEU A 40 6.38 -8.59 -4.58
CA LEU A 40 6.84 -8.23 -5.92
C LEU A 40 6.08 -9.12 -6.91
N ILE A 41 5.43 -8.52 -7.89
CA ILE A 41 4.76 -9.24 -8.97
C ILE A 41 5.26 -8.75 -10.32
N THR A 42 5.25 -9.64 -11.31
CA THR A 42 5.59 -9.29 -12.70
C THR A 42 4.33 -9.31 -13.53
N VAL A 43 4.05 -8.20 -14.22
CA VAL A 43 2.94 -8.08 -15.16
C VAL A 43 3.51 -8.13 -16.56
N ARG A 44 3.05 -9.10 -17.35
CA ARG A 44 3.43 -9.26 -18.76
C ARG A 44 2.34 -8.74 -19.69
N THR A 45 2.70 -7.92 -20.67
CA THR A 45 1.80 -7.48 -21.73
C THR A 45 1.67 -8.52 -22.83
N THR A 46 0.61 -8.39 -23.64
CA THR A 46 0.45 -9.18 -24.88
C THR A 46 1.58 -8.93 -25.88
N CYS A 47 2.23 -7.77 -25.83
CA CYS A 47 3.42 -7.44 -26.63
C CYS A 47 4.73 -8.03 -26.07
N GLY A 48 4.67 -8.75 -24.94
CA GLY A 48 5.83 -9.41 -24.32
C GLY A 48 6.68 -8.51 -23.42
N GLN A 49 6.24 -7.30 -23.10
CA GLN A 49 6.92 -6.45 -22.11
C GLN A 49 6.57 -6.91 -20.70
N GLU A 50 7.57 -6.97 -19.83
CA GLU A 50 7.43 -7.36 -18.43
C GLU A 50 7.81 -6.19 -17.54
N ILE A 51 6.95 -5.87 -16.57
CA ILE A 51 7.15 -4.77 -15.63
C ILE A 51 6.85 -5.29 -14.23
N GLU A 52 7.79 -5.01 -13.32
CA GLU A 52 7.67 -5.39 -11.92
C GLU A 52 6.91 -4.34 -11.12
N PHE A 53 6.03 -4.80 -10.24
CA PHE A 53 5.22 -3.96 -9.37
C PHE A 53 5.35 -4.42 -7.93
N LEU A 54 5.58 -3.48 -7.02
CA LEU A 54 5.54 -3.71 -5.58
C LEU A 54 4.11 -3.47 -5.09
N VAL A 55 3.43 -4.55 -4.70
CA VAL A 55 2.00 -4.51 -4.35
C VAL A 55 1.78 -4.91 -2.90
N ASP A 56 0.84 -4.28 -2.22
CA ASP A 56 0.45 -4.72 -0.87
C ASP A 56 -0.36 -6.04 -0.98
N ARG A 57 0.06 -7.05 -0.21
CA ARG A 57 -0.53 -8.40 -0.20
C ARG A 57 -2.04 -8.41 0.08
N TYR A 58 -2.57 -7.37 0.73
CA TYR A 58 -3.97 -7.25 1.13
C TYR A 58 -4.82 -6.42 0.15
N ARG A 59 -4.25 -5.94 -0.97
CA ARG A 59 -5.00 -5.18 -1.98
C ARG A 59 -5.64 -6.10 -3.03
N ASN A 60 -6.75 -5.65 -3.59
CA ASN A 60 -7.47 -6.38 -4.63
C ASN A 60 -6.94 -6.07 -6.04
N VAL A 61 -7.35 -6.88 -7.01
CA VAL A 61 -6.96 -6.74 -8.42
C VAL A 61 -7.40 -5.40 -9.02
N ILE A 62 -8.51 -4.82 -8.55
CA ILE A 62 -8.98 -3.49 -9.01
C ILE A 62 -7.95 -2.42 -8.64
N SER A 63 -7.47 -2.45 -7.40
CA SER A 63 -6.41 -1.53 -6.93
C SER A 63 -5.13 -1.71 -7.74
N LEU A 64 -4.79 -2.96 -8.09
CA LEU A 64 -3.63 -3.26 -8.93
C LEU A 64 -3.79 -2.69 -10.34
N LYS A 65 -4.95 -2.87 -10.99
CA LYS A 65 -5.23 -2.30 -12.31
C LYS A 65 -5.12 -0.78 -12.31
N HIS A 66 -5.62 -0.12 -11.25
CA HIS A 66 -5.46 1.31 -11.08
C HIS A 66 -3.99 1.71 -10.90
N HIS A 67 -3.23 0.94 -10.12
CA HIS A 67 -1.79 1.17 -9.97
C HIS A 67 -1.03 1.03 -11.30
N ILE A 68 -1.33 -0.01 -12.07
CA ILE A 68 -0.79 -0.20 -13.44
C ILE A 68 -1.19 0.95 -14.35
N PHE A 69 -2.43 1.45 -14.27
CA PHE A 69 -2.87 2.58 -15.08
C PHE A 69 -2.12 3.87 -14.75
N GLN A 70 -1.84 4.15 -13.48
CA GLN A 70 -1.16 5.38 -13.04
C GLN A 70 0.36 5.33 -13.26
N GLU A 71 0.99 4.20 -12.97
CA GLU A 71 2.47 4.04 -13.01
C GLU A 71 2.96 3.42 -14.32
N GLY A 72 2.07 2.82 -15.10
CA GLY A 72 2.37 2.05 -16.31
C GLY A 72 2.74 2.91 -17.51
N LYS A 73 3.79 3.71 -17.40
CA LYS A 73 4.40 4.44 -18.53
C LYS A 73 4.91 3.53 -19.64
N GLY A 74 5.00 2.21 -19.40
CA GLY A 74 5.43 1.19 -20.37
C GLY A 74 4.30 0.33 -20.95
N PHE A 75 3.04 0.52 -20.53
CA PHE A 75 1.91 -0.19 -21.12
C PHE A 75 1.35 0.68 -22.26
N PRO A 76 1.37 0.24 -23.53
CA PRO A 76 0.72 1.00 -24.59
C PRO A 76 -0.76 1.12 -24.25
N SER A 77 -1.26 2.35 -24.15
CA SER A 77 -2.69 2.63 -24.00
C SER A 77 -3.40 2.15 -25.28
N GLN A 78 -3.76 0.87 -25.35
CA GLN A 78 -4.66 0.39 -26.39
C GLN A 78 -6.04 0.93 -26.06
N ARG A 79 -6.31 2.13 -26.59
CA ARG A 79 -7.67 2.60 -26.85
C ARG A 79 -8.29 1.57 -27.81
N ALA A 80 -9.28 0.84 -27.31
CA ALA A 80 -10.34 0.28 -28.12
C ALA A 80 -11.37 1.39 -28.39
#